data_AF-A0A359AXC4-F1
#
_entry.id   AF-A0A359AXC4-F1
#
_cell.length_a   1.000
_cell.length_b   1.000
_cell.length_c   1.000
_cell.angle_alpha   90.00
_cell.angle_beta   90.00
_cell.angle_gamma   90.00
#
_symmetry.space_group_name_H-M   'P 1'
#
loop_
_entity.id
_entity.type
_entity.pdbx_description
1 polymer ?
#
loop_
_entity_poly.entity_id
_entity_poly.type
_entity_poly.pdbx_seq_one_letter_code
_entity_poly.pdbx_strand_id
1 'polypeptide(L)'
;MPIKNSLKIQVGNNSDIMKKIIYLFIFISLLLINISCQEKTEEYGQPSIFEVTTTTKSEAITTAALNDWITVSGTNFYDIEQILLNDISLKLNDVYISQNEITFQIPRKLPEDVNNLITIITPQGNASQHFVIKTPELLVKGLSNEFTLPGDSVIILGDNFDLYKFDTTMTVNFGELESLIYKVEKEKLYVKVPDKTPDETVVSITNPLSKEKVKVLGLYRDTRSYQIMTFDNKGFWTNTNLTAGPDSLSINGKYFHFKGKTTFNYMIHFTPNELIKDKSIFNSQNITKYQLKFEILTFQPYGKTFFSISFAASPANVVYLWKPAPFDTQKEWKTVTIDLDNWDFSSTTTINNNMYINLQSTTAEDQDFCLDNFRIVPKD
;
A
#
# COMPACT_ATOMS: atom_id res chain seq x y z
N MET A 1 -52.69 -11.48 113.89
CA MET A 1 -52.52 -10.35 112.95
C MET A 1 -51.75 -10.83 111.73
N PRO A 2 -52.28 -10.64 110.52
CA PRO A 2 -51.43 -10.23 109.41
C PRO A 2 -52.02 -9.07 108.60
N ILE A 3 -51.11 -8.35 107.97
CA ILE A 3 -51.24 -7.05 107.29
C ILE A 3 -51.71 -7.25 105.85
N LYS A 4 -52.74 -6.50 105.41
CA LYS A 4 -53.13 -6.37 104.00
C LYS A 4 -52.43 -5.15 103.39
N ASN A 5 -51.49 -5.37 102.47
CA ASN A 5 -51.02 -4.35 101.54
C ASN A 5 -51.88 -4.39 100.28
N SER A 6 -52.42 -3.23 99.86
CA SER A 6 -53.11 -3.06 98.58
C SER A 6 -52.27 -2.17 97.67
N LEU A 7 -51.74 -2.74 96.59
CA LEU A 7 -51.15 -2.00 95.47
C LEU A 7 -52.28 -1.53 94.54
N LYS A 8 -52.40 -0.22 94.35
CA LYS A 8 -53.20 0.38 93.26
C LYS A 8 -52.27 0.56 92.05
N ILE A 9 -52.58 -0.13 90.95
CA ILE A 9 -51.94 0.10 89.65
C ILE A 9 -52.65 1.28 88.99
N GLN A 10 -51.93 2.38 88.76
CA GLN A 10 -52.40 3.49 87.93
C GLN A 10 -52.28 3.11 86.45
N VAL A 11 -53.41 3.05 85.77
CA VAL A 11 -53.47 2.89 84.30
C VAL A 11 -53.12 4.24 83.67
N GLY A 12 -51.93 4.34 83.10
CA GLY A 12 -51.48 5.50 82.33
C GLY A 12 -52.31 5.69 81.06
N ASN A 13 -52.64 6.95 80.75
CA ASN A 13 -53.53 7.33 79.67
C ASN A 13 -52.90 7.02 78.28
N ASN A 14 -53.47 6.08 77.53
CA ASN A 14 -52.94 5.57 76.25
C ASN A 14 -52.71 6.67 75.18
N SER A 15 -53.36 7.82 75.30
CA SER A 15 -53.19 9.00 74.42
C SER A 15 -51.77 9.57 74.46
N ASP A 16 -51.14 9.66 75.64
CA ASP A 16 -49.84 10.33 75.78
C ASP A 16 -48.68 9.44 75.33
N ILE A 17 -48.85 8.12 75.44
CA ILE A 17 -47.91 7.12 74.93
C ILE A 17 -47.92 7.15 73.40
N MET A 18 -49.11 7.23 72.79
CA MET A 18 -49.26 7.28 71.33
C MET A 18 -48.66 8.56 70.73
N LYS A 19 -48.83 9.71 71.39
CA LYS A 19 -48.18 10.97 70.96
C LYS A 19 -46.66 10.89 71.03
N LYS A 20 -46.09 10.32 72.10
CA LYS A 20 -44.63 10.13 72.23
C LYS A 20 -44.07 9.19 71.17
N ILE A 21 -44.80 8.13 70.80
CA ILE A 21 -44.42 7.22 69.71
C ILE A 21 -44.45 7.95 68.36
N ILE A 22 -45.45 8.78 68.11
CA ILE A 22 -45.54 9.60 66.88
C ILE A 22 -44.39 10.60 66.81
N TYR A 23 -44.07 11.30 67.91
CA TYR A 23 -42.93 12.22 67.94
C TYR A 23 -41.59 11.49 67.74
N LEU A 24 -41.44 10.29 68.28
CA LEU A 24 -40.25 9.45 68.06
C LEU A 24 -40.13 9.02 66.59
N PHE A 25 -41.24 8.64 65.95
CA PHE A 25 -41.27 8.31 64.51
C PHE A 25 -40.95 9.51 63.63
N ILE A 26 -41.47 10.70 63.96
CA ILE A 26 -41.15 11.94 63.25
C ILE A 26 -39.67 12.30 63.43
N PHE A 27 -39.11 12.12 64.63
CA PHE A 27 -37.71 12.41 64.90
C PHE A 27 -36.76 11.43 64.19
N ILE A 28 -37.11 10.14 64.13
CA ILE A 28 -36.36 9.12 63.37
C ILE A 28 -36.47 9.37 61.86
N SER A 29 -37.66 9.76 61.38
CA SER A 29 -37.88 10.17 59.98
C SER A 29 -37.04 11.40 59.60
N LEU A 30 -36.90 12.39 60.49
CA LEU A 30 -36.04 13.57 60.29
C LEU A 30 -34.54 13.23 60.36
N LEU A 31 -34.14 12.21 61.13
CA LEU A 31 -32.76 11.71 61.15
C LEU A 31 -32.38 10.97 59.85
N LEU A 32 -33.33 10.25 59.24
CA LEU A 32 -33.10 9.48 58.01
C LEU A 32 -33.00 10.33 56.74
N ILE A 33 -33.44 11.60 56.77
CA ILE A 33 -33.36 12.51 55.61
C ILE A 33 -31.96 13.15 55.46
N ASN A 34 -31.08 13.03 56.47
CA ASN A 34 -29.73 13.60 56.43
C ASN A 34 -28.64 12.65 55.93
N ILE A 35 -28.99 11.45 55.46
CA ILE A 35 -28.06 10.64 54.65
C ILE A 35 -28.15 11.13 53.21
N SER A 36 -27.80 12.41 53.01
CA SER A 36 -27.39 12.92 51.71
C SER A 36 -26.17 12.11 51.31
N CYS A 37 -26.28 11.33 50.23
CA CYS A 37 -25.13 10.77 49.56
C CYS A 37 -24.21 11.95 49.22
N GLN A 38 -23.09 12.11 49.93
CA GLN A 38 -22.02 12.93 49.41
C GLN A 38 -21.55 12.20 48.15
N GLU A 39 -21.84 12.79 46.98
CA GLU A 39 -21.08 12.44 45.79
C GLU A 39 -19.62 12.70 46.16
N LYS A 40 -18.87 11.63 46.44
CA LYS A 40 -17.42 11.74 46.48
C LYS A 40 -17.03 12.10 45.06
N THR A 41 -16.68 13.36 44.84
CA THR A 41 -15.85 13.74 43.71
C THR A 41 -14.54 12.98 43.90
N GLU A 42 -14.39 11.85 43.20
CA GLU A 42 -13.12 11.14 43.16
C GLU A 42 -12.11 12.09 42.51
N GLU A 43 -11.21 12.68 43.31
CA GLU A 43 -10.08 13.43 42.80
C GLU A 43 -9.10 12.43 42.19
N TYR A 44 -9.20 12.22 40.88
CA TYR A 44 -8.23 11.43 40.14
C TYR A 44 -6.89 12.17 40.05
N GLY A 45 -5.77 11.45 40.08
CA GLY A 45 -4.45 12.02 39.88
C GLY A 45 -4.15 12.34 38.42
N GLN A 46 -3.01 12.98 38.15
CA GLN A 46 -2.49 13.16 36.79
C GLN A 46 -2.28 11.79 36.10
N PRO A 47 -2.52 11.67 34.78
CA PRO A 47 -2.20 10.45 34.04
C PRO A 47 -0.71 10.07 34.18
N SER A 48 -0.42 8.78 34.07
CA SER A 48 0.95 8.26 33.94
C SER A 48 0.98 7.12 32.94
N ILE A 49 2.02 7.06 32.11
CA ILE A 49 2.23 6.00 31.12
C ILE A 49 3.40 5.14 31.59
N PHE A 50 3.19 3.82 31.61
CA PHE A 50 4.21 2.85 31.98
C PHE A 50 4.90 2.27 30.75
N GLU A 51 4.12 1.75 29.81
CA GLU A 51 4.63 1.10 28.62
C GLU A 51 3.62 1.13 27.48
N VAL A 52 4.12 0.84 26.28
CA VAL A 52 3.32 0.61 25.08
C VAL A 52 3.62 -0.79 24.59
N THR A 53 2.59 -1.56 24.25
CA THR A 53 2.70 -2.93 23.74
C THR A 53 1.89 -3.07 22.46
N THR A 54 2.06 -4.19 21.73
CA THR A 54 1.10 -4.58 20.69
C THR A 54 -0.08 -5.30 21.33
N THR A 55 -1.20 -5.42 20.63
CA THR A 55 -2.37 -6.18 21.13
C THR A 55 -2.13 -7.69 21.27
N THR A 56 -0.98 -8.19 20.81
CA THR A 56 -0.65 -9.63 20.76
C THR A 56 0.60 -10.01 21.53
N LYS A 57 1.40 -9.03 21.98
CA LYS A 57 2.66 -9.26 22.70
C LYS A 57 2.67 -8.46 23.98
N SER A 58 3.24 -9.05 25.03
CA SER A 58 3.44 -8.39 26.32
C SER A 58 4.76 -7.62 26.42
N GLU A 59 5.61 -7.68 25.40
CA GLU A 59 6.88 -6.94 25.39
C GLU A 59 6.65 -5.47 25.04
N ALA A 60 7.24 -4.59 25.83
CA ALA A 60 7.22 -3.15 25.57
C ALA A 60 7.89 -2.82 24.23
N ILE A 61 7.25 -1.93 23.47
CA ILE A 61 7.73 -1.39 22.20
C ILE A 61 7.88 0.12 22.30
N THR A 62 8.85 0.67 21.58
CA THR A 62 9.07 2.12 21.46
C THR A 62 8.79 2.63 20.05
N THR A 63 8.30 1.76 19.17
CA THR A 63 8.00 2.10 17.78
C THR A 63 6.95 1.17 17.18
N ALA A 64 6.13 1.71 16.28
CA ALA A 64 5.15 0.97 15.49
C ALA A 64 4.88 1.69 14.15
N ALA A 65 4.30 1.01 13.18
CA ALA A 65 3.93 1.57 11.88
C ALA A 65 2.50 2.11 11.86
N LEU A 66 2.17 2.90 10.83
CA LEU A 66 0.78 3.28 10.57
C LEU A 66 -0.11 2.03 10.41
N ASN A 67 -1.34 2.11 10.88
CA ASN A 67 -2.33 1.02 10.97
C ASN A 67 -2.02 -0.10 11.98
N ASP A 68 -0.89 -0.06 12.70
CA ASP A 68 -0.67 -1.01 13.80
C ASP A 68 -1.62 -0.73 14.96
N TRP A 69 -2.08 -1.78 15.62
CA TRP A 69 -2.79 -1.70 16.88
C TRP A 69 -1.82 -1.73 18.05
N ILE A 70 -1.89 -0.72 18.92
CA ILE A 70 -1.07 -0.62 20.13
C ILE A 70 -1.95 -0.44 21.37
N THR A 71 -1.43 -0.87 22.52
CA THR A 71 -2.02 -0.66 23.84
C THR A 71 -1.03 0.15 24.68
N VAL A 72 -1.49 1.26 25.23
CA VAL A 72 -0.75 2.12 26.16
C VAL A 72 -1.23 1.79 27.56
N SER A 73 -0.34 1.25 28.39
CA SER A 73 -0.64 0.86 29.78
C SER A 73 -0.17 1.92 30.76
N GLY A 74 -0.96 2.18 31.79
CA GLY A 74 -0.70 3.26 32.74
C GLY A 74 -1.72 3.36 33.87
N THR A 75 -1.90 4.57 34.39
CA THR A 75 -2.85 4.89 35.46
C THR A 75 -3.48 6.25 35.24
N ASN A 76 -4.66 6.44 35.82
CA ASN A 76 -5.43 7.68 35.81
C ASN A 76 -5.85 8.14 34.41
N PHE A 77 -6.24 7.20 33.55
CA PHE A 77 -6.82 7.47 32.23
C PHE A 77 -8.33 7.77 32.34
N TYR A 78 -8.67 8.77 33.16
CA TYR A 78 -10.03 9.27 33.35
C TYR A 78 -10.24 10.55 32.55
N ASP A 79 -11.47 10.77 32.06
CA ASP A 79 -11.89 12.00 31.39
C ASP A 79 -10.88 12.51 30.34
N ILE A 80 -10.36 11.58 29.52
CA ILE A 80 -9.38 11.93 28.47
C ILE A 80 -9.97 12.99 27.54
N GLU A 81 -9.30 14.14 27.47
CA GLU A 81 -9.65 15.22 26.55
C GLU A 81 -8.99 15.01 25.19
N GLN A 82 -7.75 14.50 25.17
CA GLN A 82 -6.99 14.32 23.95
C GLN A 82 -5.95 13.20 24.07
N ILE A 83 -5.75 12.48 22.96
CA ILE A 83 -4.59 11.61 22.74
C ILE A 83 -3.91 12.10 21.47
N LEU A 84 -2.63 12.44 21.59
CA LEU A 84 -1.79 12.91 20.50
C LEU A 84 -0.73 11.86 20.16
N LEU A 85 -0.55 11.66 18.86
CA LEU A 85 0.53 10.91 18.25
C LEU A 85 1.37 11.88 17.43
N ASN A 86 2.50 12.33 17.98
CA ASN A 86 3.12 13.57 17.51
C ASN A 86 2.14 14.76 17.59
N ASP A 87 1.75 15.31 16.45
CA ASP A 87 0.74 16.35 16.28
C ASP A 87 -0.64 15.80 15.83
N ILE A 88 -0.75 14.48 15.65
CA ILE A 88 -1.99 13.84 15.21
C ILE A 88 -2.89 13.59 16.42
N SER A 89 -3.98 14.35 16.49
CA SER A 89 -5.06 14.09 17.46
C SER A 89 -5.89 12.88 17.04
N LEU A 90 -5.99 11.90 17.93
CA LEU A 90 -6.89 10.77 17.77
C LEU A 90 -8.34 11.19 18.02
N LYS A 91 -9.27 10.53 17.33
CA LYS A 91 -10.70 10.61 17.64
C LYS A 91 -10.99 9.65 18.77
N LEU A 92 -11.40 10.15 19.93
CA LEU A 92 -11.61 9.31 21.11
C LEU A 92 -12.65 8.20 20.90
N ASN A 93 -13.61 8.39 19.98
CA ASN A 93 -14.59 7.35 19.62
C ASN A 93 -13.98 6.13 18.91
N ASP A 94 -12.76 6.27 18.36
CA ASP A 94 -12.03 5.20 17.68
C ASP A 94 -11.00 4.53 18.63
N VAL A 95 -11.03 4.86 19.93
CA VAL A 95 -10.08 4.41 20.95
C VAL A 95 -10.82 3.63 22.04
N TYR A 96 -10.27 2.49 22.45
CA TYR A 96 -10.76 1.75 23.62
C TYR A 96 -10.04 2.25 24.87
N ILE A 97 -10.78 2.89 25.77
CA ILE A 97 -10.22 3.52 26.98
C ILE A 97 -10.75 2.79 28.21
N SER A 98 -9.83 2.39 29.09
CA SER A 98 -10.10 1.99 30.47
C SER A 98 -9.24 2.84 31.41
N GLN A 99 -9.40 2.64 32.72
CA GLN A 99 -8.67 3.42 33.75
C GLN A 99 -7.15 3.22 33.69
N ASN A 100 -6.69 2.13 33.08
CA ASN A 100 -5.29 1.70 33.07
C ASN A 100 -4.75 1.36 31.68
N GLU A 101 -5.61 1.29 30.66
CA GLU A 101 -5.21 0.91 29.31
C GLU A 101 -5.94 1.77 28.28
N ILE A 102 -5.21 2.16 27.24
CA ILE A 102 -5.75 2.82 26.05
C ILE A 102 -5.30 2.01 24.84
N THR A 103 -6.22 1.43 24.10
CA THR A 103 -5.94 0.66 22.88
C THR A 103 -6.49 1.36 21.66
N PHE A 104 -5.66 1.60 20.65
CA PHE A 104 -6.06 2.22 19.39
C PHE A 104 -5.23 1.73 18.22
N GLN A 105 -5.77 1.97 17.02
CA GLN A 105 -5.02 1.82 15.78
C GLN A 105 -4.31 3.13 15.45
N ILE A 106 -3.01 3.07 15.15
CA ILE A 106 -2.27 4.24 14.66
C ILE A 106 -2.89 4.67 13.32
N PRO A 107 -3.37 5.91 13.17
CA PRO A 107 -4.06 6.35 11.96
C PRO A 107 -3.10 6.37 10.76
N ARG A 108 -3.61 6.07 9.56
CA ARG A 108 -2.88 6.26 8.30
C ARG A 108 -2.83 7.75 7.93
N LYS A 109 -2.00 8.51 8.64
CA LYS A 109 -1.75 9.93 8.40
C LYS A 109 -0.29 10.24 8.75
N LEU A 110 0.36 11.05 7.92
CA LEU A 110 1.71 11.56 8.23
C LEU A 110 1.60 12.73 9.22
N PRO A 111 2.41 12.74 10.29
CA PRO A 111 2.54 13.92 11.16
C PRO A 111 3.22 15.06 10.40
N GLU A 112 2.84 16.30 10.69
CA GLU A 112 3.51 17.49 10.15
C GLU A 112 4.66 17.90 11.09
N ASP A 113 4.40 17.93 12.39
CA ASP A 113 5.38 18.17 13.44
C ASP A 113 5.73 16.88 14.20
N VAL A 114 6.94 16.36 13.99
CA VAL A 114 7.42 15.11 14.62
C VAL A 114 8.14 15.40 15.93
N ASN A 115 7.52 15.04 17.06
CA ASN A 115 8.12 15.13 18.41
C ASN A 115 8.47 13.76 19.02
N ASN A 116 8.09 12.66 18.36
CA ASN A 116 8.22 11.27 18.79
C ASN A 116 7.59 10.98 20.17
N LEU A 117 6.41 11.53 20.43
CA LEU A 117 5.66 11.31 21.68
C LEU A 117 4.26 10.75 21.42
N ILE A 118 3.82 9.87 22.32
CA ILE A 118 2.41 9.69 22.66
C ILE A 118 2.11 10.62 23.83
N THR A 119 1.13 11.50 23.70
CA THR A 119 0.70 12.41 24.78
C THR A 119 -0.77 12.18 25.10
N ILE A 120 -1.07 11.97 26.39
CA ILE A 120 -2.42 11.84 26.94
C ILE A 120 -2.70 13.10 27.75
N ILE A 121 -3.83 13.75 27.48
CA ILE A 121 -4.26 14.98 28.15
C ILE A 121 -5.59 14.72 28.85
N THR A 122 -5.65 15.07 30.13
CA THR A 122 -6.85 15.04 30.97
C THR A 122 -6.98 16.40 31.70
N PRO A 123 -8.13 16.70 32.35
CA PRO A 123 -8.28 17.91 33.13
C PRO A 123 -7.27 18.03 34.28
N GLN A 124 -6.73 16.91 34.76
CA GLN A 124 -5.77 16.83 35.88
C GLN A 124 -4.32 16.96 35.42
N GLY A 125 -4.05 17.01 34.12
CA GLY A 125 -2.73 17.24 33.55
C GLY A 125 -2.46 16.37 32.32
N ASN A 126 -1.18 16.18 31.99
CA ASN A 126 -0.78 15.38 30.83
C ASN A 126 0.32 14.37 31.16
N ALA A 127 0.37 13.29 30.41
CA ALA A 127 1.46 12.32 30.43
C ALA A 127 2.00 12.16 29.02
N SER A 128 3.31 12.05 28.87
CA SER A 128 3.94 11.79 27.58
C SER A 128 4.97 10.66 27.69
N GLN A 129 5.05 9.83 26.66
CA GLN A 129 6.09 8.80 26.53
C GLN A 129 6.70 8.86 25.13
N HIS A 130 8.01 8.69 25.05
CA HIS A 130 8.72 8.59 23.78
C HIS A 130 8.26 7.36 22.99
N PHE A 131 7.77 7.58 21.77
CA PHE A 131 7.30 6.55 20.88
C PHE A 131 7.41 7.00 19.42
N VAL A 132 8.12 6.22 18.60
CA VAL A 132 8.42 6.57 17.21
C VAL A 132 7.43 5.91 16.26
N ILE A 133 6.71 6.73 15.49
CA ILE A 133 5.81 6.23 14.44
C ILE A 133 6.59 6.09 13.13
N LYS A 134 6.71 4.85 12.63
CA LYS A 134 7.32 4.57 11.34
C LYS A 134 6.36 4.94 10.22
N THR A 135 6.75 5.95 9.45
CA THR A 135 6.02 6.41 8.26
C THR A 135 6.61 5.77 7.00
N PRO A 136 5.78 5.34 6.04
CA PRO A 136 6.28 4.79 4.78
C PRO A 136 6.72 5.93 3.85
N GLU A 137 7.74 5.68 3.04
CA GLU A 137 8.25 6.63 2.06
C GLU A 137 7.34 6.74 0.82
N LEU A 138 7.44 7.87 0.11
CA LEU A 138 6.84 8.04 -1.22
C LEU A 138 7.62 7.16 -2.19
N LEU A 139 6.95 6.16 -2.77
CA LEU A 139 7.55 5.29 -3.77
C LEU A 139 6.99 5.60 -5.15
N VAL A 140 7.88 5.93 -6.09
CA VAL A 140 7.54 6.11 -7.50
C VAL A 140 8.22 5.01 -8.29
N LYS A 141 7.43 4.18 -8.99
CA LYS A 141 7.91 3.09 -9.84
C LYS A 141 7.93 3.60 -11.27
N GLY A 142 7.25 2.94 -12.21
CA GLY A 142 7.20 3.33 -13.62
C GLY A 142 5.80 3.64 -14.13
N LEU A 143 5.70 3.80 -15.44
CA LEU A 143 4.42 3.88 -16.15
C LEU A 143 3.78 2.49 -16.28
N SER A 144 2.46 2.41 -16.27
CA SER A 144 1.73 1.16 -16.55
C SER A 144 1.98 0.68 -17.98
N ASN A 145 2.15 1.61 -18.91
CA ASN A 145 2.51 1.37 -20.30
C ASN A 145 3.38 2.53 -20.81
N GLU A 146 4.66 2.26 -21.03
CA GLU A 146 5.64 3.22 -21.55
C GLU A 146 5.35 3.66 -22.98
N PHE A 147 4.54 2.92 -23.74
CA PHE A 147 4.17 3.20 -25.14
C PHE A 147 2.73 3.68 -25.31
N THR A 148 2.08 4.15 -24.24
CA THR A 148 0.75 4.77 -24.30
C THR A 148 0.71 5.87 -25.36
N LEU A 149 -0.33 5.91 -26.19
CA LEU A 149 -0.42 6.93 -27.25
C LEU A 149 -0.62 8.34 -26.65
N PRO A 150 -0.11 9.41 -27.29
CA PRO A 150 -0.45 10.77 -26.92
C PRO A 150 -1.97 10.99 -26.88
N GLY A 151 -2.46 11.66 -25.84
CA GLY A 151 -3.88 11.91 -25.58
C GLY A 151 -4.56 10.83 -24.73
N ASP A 152 -3.99 9.62 -24.66
CA ASP A 152 -4.54 8.50 -23.89
C ASP A 152 -4.11 8.51 -22.42
N SER A 153 -4.86 7.76 -21.61
CA SER A 153 -4.63 7.57 -20.18
C SER A 153 -3.42 6.67 -19.94
N VAL A 154 -2.49 7.13 -19.10
CA VAL A 154 -1.42 6.31 -18.54
C VAL A 154 -1.42 6.42 -17.02
N ILE A 155 -1.04 5.34 -16.34
CA ILE A 155 -0.97 5.28 -14.89
C ILE A 155 0.49 5.34 -14.46
N ILE A 156 0.83 6.24 -13.55
CA ILE A 156 2.10 6.21 -12.82
C ILE A 156 1.91 5.28 -11.62
N LEU A 157 2.70 4.22 -11.57
CA LEU A 157 2.68 3.21 -10.52
C LEU A 157 3.58 3.64 -9.36
N GLY A 158 3.15 3.37 -8.13
CA GLY A 158 3.91 3.75 -6.94
C GLY A 158 3.32 3.16 -5.67
N ASP A 159 3.56 3.83 -4.54
CA ASP A 159 2.89 3.60 -3.27
C ASP A 159 2.85 4.90 -2.45
N ASN A 160 1.89 4.97 -1.53
CA ASN A 160 1.68 6.07 -0.58
C ASN A 160 1.32 7.44 -1.20
N PHE A 161 0.84 7.51 -2.44
CA PHE A 161 0.42 8.81 -3.02
C PHE A 161 -0.69 9.50 -2.19
N ASP A 162 -1.54 8.71 -1.54
CA ASP A 162 -2.59 9.18 -0.63
C ASP A 162 -2.02 9.90 0.61
N LEU A 163 -0.93 9.38 1.17
CA LEU A 163 -0.26 9.95 2.34
C LEU A 163 0.50 11.24 2.02
N TYR A 164 1.04 11.34 0.82
CA TYR A 164 1.89 12.45 0.39
C TYR A 164 1.09 13.63 -0.19
N LYS A 165 -0.23 13.67 -0.01
CA LYS A 165 -1.12 14.80 -0.39
C LYS A 165 -1.13 15.09 -1.90
N PHE A 166 -1.03 14.07 -2.75
CA PHE A 166 -1.31 14.23 -4.18
C PHE A 166 -2.82 14.45 -4.41
N ASP A 167 -3.18 15.36 -5.30
CA ASP A 167 -4.56 15.63 -5.68
C ASP A 167 -4.70 15.97 -7.18
N THR A 168 -5.93 16.22 -7.62
CA THR A 168 -6.26 16.46 -9.04
C THR A 168 -6.01 17.90 -9.51
N THR A 169 -5.41 18.75 -8.68
CA THR A 169 -4.96 20.10 -9.06
C THR A 169 -3.49 20.12 -9.46
N MET A 170 -2.78 19.02 -9.20
CA MET A 170 -1.35 18.88 -9.45
C MET A 170 -1.06 18.34 -10.85
N THR A 171 0.16 18.59 -11.33
CA THR A 171 0.65 18.15 -12.65
C THR A 171 1.81 17.16 -12.54
N VAL A 172 1.98 16.40 -13.61
CA VAL A 172 3.12 15.54 -13.88
C VAL A 172 3.85 16.10 -15.10
N ASN A 173 5.18 16.16 -15.03
CA ASN A 173 6.01 16.60 -16.15
C ASN A 173 6.39 15.40 -17.02
N PHE A 174 6.13 15.52 -18.32
CA PHE A 174 6.67 14.69 -19.38
C PHE A 174 7.72 15.54 -20.13
N GLY A 175 8.96 15.54 -19.64
CA GLY A 175 9.97 16.50 -20.06
C GLY A 175 9.51 17.94 -19.77
N GLU A 176 9.42 18.76 -20.80
CA GLU A 176 8.93 20.15 -20.71
C GLU A 176 7.40 20.27 -20.81
N LEU A 177 6.69 19.16 -21.09
CA LEU A 177 5.23 19.14 -21.18
C LEU A 177 4.62 18.78 -19.82
N GLU A 178 3.40 19.24 -19.56
CA GLU A 178 2.67 18.94 -18.32
C GLU A 178 1.36 18.22 -18.61
N SER A 179 0.99 17.29 -17.73
CA SER A 179 -0.35 16.69 -17.67
C SER A 179 -0.95 16.85 -16.28
N LEU A 180 -2.22 17.24 -16.22
CA LEU A 180 -2.99 17.24 -14.98
C LEU A 180 -3.20 15.80 -14.49
N ILE A 181 -3.12 15.60 -13.17
CA ILE A 181 -3.59 14.40 -12.51
C ILE A 181 -5.13 14.45 -12.44
N TYR A 182 -5.82 13.45 -12.98
CA TYR A 182 -7.29 13.43 -12.94
C TYR A 182 -7.86 12.39 -11.97
N LYS A 183 -7.02 11.50 -11.43
CA LYS A 183 -7.38 10.56 -10.35
C LYS A 183 -6.16 10.19 -9.54
N VAL A 184 -6.34 10.06 -8.23
CA VAL A 184 -5.33 9.62 -7.27
C VAL A 184 -5.86 8.41 -6.51
N GLU A 185 -5.04 7.37 -6.42
CA GLU A 185 -5.21 6.23 -5.52
C GLU A 185 -3.89 6.01 -4.78
N LYS A 186 -3.91 5.22 -3.70
CA LYS A 186 -2.73 4.89 -2.89
C LYS A 186 -1.49 4.54 -3.73
N GLU A 187 -1.68 3.74 -4.77
CA GLU A 187 -0.58 3.15 -5.56
C GLU A 187 -0.56 3.64 -7.02
N LYS A 188 -1.46 4.56 -7.38
CA LYS A 188 -1.66 4.99 -8.78
C LYS A 188 -1.98 6.47 -8.90
N LEU A 189 -1.28 7.15 -9.78
CA LEU A 189 -1.67 8.46 -10.31
C LEU A 189 -2.11 8.29 -11.76
N TYR A 190 -3.26 8.85 -12.11
CA TYR A 190 -3.80 8.75 -13.46
C TYR A 190 -3.63 10.09 -14.18
N VAL A 191 -2.96 10.05 -15.32
CA VAL A 191 -2.63 11.21 -16.15
C VAL A 191 -2.86 10.87 -17.61
N LYS A 192 -2.81 11.87 -18.49
CA LYS A 192 -2.76 11.64 -19.94
C LYS A 192 -1.35 11.86 -20.44
N VAL A 193 -0.95 11.13 -21.47
CA VAL A 193 0.29 11.45 -22.18
C VAL A 193 0.04 12.74 -22.97
N PRO A 194 0.81 13.82 -22.77
CA PRO A 194 0.63 15.04 -23.55
C PRO A 194 0.86 14.82 -25.05
N ASP A 195 0.13 15.57 -25.88
CA ASP A 195 0.38 15.60 -27.33
C ASP A 195 1.83 15.97 -27.63
N LYS A 196 2.42 15.32 -28.64
CA LYS A 196 3.80 15.57 -29.09
C LYS A 196 4.89 15.29 -28.04
N THR A 197 4.59 14.49 -27.01
CA THR A 197 5.63 13.98 -26.10
C THR A 197 6.68 13.20 -26.91
N PRO A 198 7.96 13.62 -26.89
CA PRO A 198 9.02 12.91 -27.61
C PRO A 198 9.28 11.52 -27.03
N ASP A 199 9.84 10.62 -27.84
CA ASP A 199 10.38 9.36 -27.35
C ASP A 199 11.54 9.61 -26.37
N GLU A 200 11.82 8.63 -25.49
CA GLU A 200 12.85 8.72 -24.44
C GLU A 200 12.66 9.87 -23.44
N THR A 201 11.41 10.31 -23.24
CA THR A 201 11.11 11.43 -22.34
C THR A 201 11.18 11.01 -20.87
N VAL A 202 11.92 11.78 -20.06
CA VAL A 202 11.89 11.66 -18.60
C VAL A 202 10.54 12.13 -18.07
N VAL A 203 9.88 11.27 -17.29
CA VAL A 203 8.66 11.62 -16.57
C VAL A 203 9.02 11.90 -15.11
N SER A 204 8.48 12.97 -14.53
CA SER A 204 8.70 13.32 -13.14
C SER A 204 7.47 13.91 -12.47
N ILE A 205 7.37 13.69 -11.16
CA ILE A 205 6.35 14.27 -10.30
C ILE A 205 7.02 15.19 -9.26
N THR A 206 6.29 16.15 -8.71
CA THR A 206 6.78 16.96 -7.59
C THR A 206 6.19 16.42 -6.29
N ASN A 207 7.03 16.05 -5.33
CA ASN A 207 6.60 15.63 -4.00
C ASN A 207 5.82 16.78 -3.33
N PRO A 208 4.54 16.61 -2.97
CA PRO A 208 3.74 17.72 -2.46
C PRO A 208 4.20 18.23 -1.10
N LEU A 209 4.90 17.40 -0.32
CA LEU A 209 5.42 17.76 1.00
C LEU A 209 6.81 18.41 0.91
N SER A 210 7.79 17.72 0.32
CA SER A 210 9.18 18.21 0.26
C SER A 210 9.43 19.22 -0.87
N LYS A 211 8.52 19.31 -1.85
CA LYS A 211 8.65 20.11 -3.09
C LYS A 211 9.77 19.66 -4.03
N GLU A 212 10.41 18.53 -3.74
CA GLU A 212 11.44 17.97 -4.60
C GLU A 212 10.84 17.24 -5.81
N LYS A 213 11.53 17.31 -6.94
CA LYS A 213 11.17 16.52 -8.12
C LYS A 213 11.64 15.07 -7.94
N VAL A 214 10.74 14.14 -8.21
CA VAL A 214 10.99 12.70 -8.18
C VAL A 214 10.79 12.14 -9.59
N LYS A 215 11.81 11.46 -10.10
CA LYS A 215 11.75 10.79 -11.41
C LYS A 215 10.83 9.56 -11.31
N VAL A 216 9.96 9.39 -12.30
CA VAL A 216 9.29 8.11 -12.58
C VAL A 216 10.32 7.20 -13.26
N LEU A 217 10.54 6.01 -12.71
CA LEU A 217 11.46 5.02 -13.26
C LEU A 217 11.06 4.64 -14.69
N GLY A 218 12.05 4.37 -15.52
CA GLY A 218 11.92 4.26 -16.96
C GLY A 218 11.92 5.61 -17.66
N LEU A 219 11.67 5.56 -18.96
CA LEU A 219 11.37 6.71 -19.81
C LEU A 219 10.07 6.42 -20.54
N TYR A 220 9.34 7.47 -20.90
CA TYR A 220 8.25 7.32 -21.87
C TYR A 220 8.85 6.94 -23.23
N ARG A 221 8.34 5.86 -23.83
CA ARG A 221 8.85 5.21 -25.04
C ARG A 221 10.36 5.04 -24.97
N ASP A 222 10.82 4.31 -23.96
CA ASP A 222 12.23 4.04 -23.74
C ASP A 222 12.79 3.22 -24.91
N THR A 223 13.52 3.85 -25.82
CA THR A 223 14.17 3.17 -26.96
C THR A 223 15.68 3.07 -26.79
N ARG A 224 16.18 3.31 -25.57
CA ARG A 224 17.61 3.29 -25.26
C ARG A 224 18.22 1.93 -25.57
N SER A 225 19.49 1.95 -25.96
CA SER A 225 20.34 0.76 -26.15
C SER A 225 19.91 -0.16 -27.29
N TYR A 226 18.95 -1.08 -27.08
CA TYR A 226 18.69 -2.18 -28.00
C TYR A 226 17.20 -2.49 -28.15
N GLN A 227 16.58 -2.04 -29.24
CA GLN A 227 15.27 -2.52 -29.66
C GLN A 227 15.43 -3.93 -30.26
N ILE A 228 14.79 -4.94 -29.67
CA ILE A 228 14.88 -6.35 -30.11
C ILE A 228 13.76 -6.74 -31.07
N MET A 229 12.55 -6.21 -30.91
CA MET A 229 11.47 -6.48 -31.85
C MET A 229 10.33 -5.48 -31.68
N THR A 230 9.99 -4.77 -32.75
CA THR A 230 8.80 -3.92 -32.85
C THR A 230 7.76 -4.46 -33.84
N PHE A 231 8.02 -5.59 -34.49
CA PHE A 231 7.17 -6.19 -35.53
C PHE A 231 6.90 -5.33 -36.80
N ASP A 232 7.34 -4.07 -36.82
CA ASP A 232 7.32 -3.21 -38.02
C ASP A 232 8.34 -3.62 -39.06
N ASN A 233 9.50 -4.08 -38.59
CA ASN A 233 10.62 -4.51 -39.42
C ASN A 233 10.50 -5.99 -39.81
N LYS A 234 10.96 -6.33 -41.02
CA LYS A 234 10.97 -7.72 -41.53
C LYS A 234 12.14 -8.49 -40.90
N GLY A 235 11.91 -9.17 -39.78
CA GLY A 235 12.99 -9.88 -39.06
C GLY A 235 12.53 -10.90 -38.03
N PHE A 236 11.39 -11.55 -38.24
CA PHE A 236 10.94 -12.64 -37.38
C PHE A 236 10.32 -13.78 -38.19
N TRP A 237 10.40 -14.98 -37.64
CA TRP A 237 9.72 -16.17 -38.13
C TRP A 237 8.83 -16.73 -37.03
N THR A 238 7.62 -17.15 -37.41
CA THR A 238 6.65 -17.80 -36.53
C THR A 238 6.09 -19.03 -37.24
N ASN A 239 5.65 -20.03 -36.47
CA ASN A 239 5.10 -21.27 -37.02
C ASN A 239 3.57 -21.24 -37.27
N THR A 240 2.92 -20.09 -37.17
CA THR A 240 1.49 -19.89 -37.52
C THR A 240 1.28 -18.61 -38.33
N ASN A 241 0.13 -18.53 -39.01
CA ASN A 241 -0.35 -17.32 -39.68
C ASN A 241 -0.81 -16.30 -38.64
N LEU A 242 -0.21 -15.12 -38.65
CA LEU A 242 -0.50 -14.03 -37.73
C LEU A 242 -1.06 -12.84 -38.50
N THR A 243 -2.02 -12.16 -37.88
CA THR A 243 -2.43 -10.83 -38.30
C THR A 243 -1.44 -9.85 -37.69
N ALA A 244 -0.44 -9.45 -38.47
CA ALA A 244 0.36 -8.28 -38.17
C ALA A 244 -0.20 -7.12 -39.00
N GLY A 245 -0.81 -6.14 -38.34
CA GLY A 245 -1.30 -4.95 -39.00
C GLY A 245 -1.60 -3.88 -37.97
N PRO A 246 -1.35 -2.59 -38.27
CA PRO A 246 -1.87 -1.54 -37.43
C PRO A 246 -3.40 -1.58 -37.51
N ASP A 247 -4.05 -1.73 -36.36
CA ASP A 247 -5.48 -1.54 -36.18
C ASP A 247 -5.73 -0.62 -34.97
N SER A 248 -6.97 -0.57 -34.45
CA SER A 248 -7.30 0.26 -33.29
C SER A 248 -6.56 -0.10 -32.00
N LEU A 249 -5.89 -1.25 -31.94
CA LEU A 249 -5.11 -1.71 -30.79
C LEU A 249 -3.62 -1.36 -30.91
N SER A 250 -3.18 -0.81 -32.04
CA SER A 250 -1.78 -0.43 -32.27
C SER A 250 -1.33 0.65 -31.27
N ILE A 251 -0.23 0.38 -30.57
CA ILE A 251 0.47 1.36 -29.72
C ILE A 251 1.72 1.93 -30.40
N ASN A 252 2.30 1.18 -31.33
CA ASN A 252 3.45 1.58 -32.12
C ASN A 252 3.55 0.73 -33.40
N GLY A 253 2.75 1.06 -34.42
CA GLY A 253 2.81 0.33 -35.69
C GLY A 253 2.24 -1.09 -35.61
N LYS A 254 2.93 -2.07 -36.17
CA LYS A 254 2.50 -3.47 -36.13
C LYS A 254 2.82 -4.07 -34.78
N TYR A 255 2.03 -5.06 -34.40
CA TYR A 255 2.27 -5.84 -33.21
C TYR A 255 2.04 -7.32 -33.51
N PHE A 256 2.45 -8.16 -32.56
CA PHE A 256 2.23 -9.58 -32.60
C PHE A 256 0.89 -9.91 -31.92
N HIS A 257 0.00 -10.66 -32.57
CA HIS A 257 -1.26 -11.14 -31.98
C HIS A 257 -1.34 -12.66 -31.99
N PHE A 258 -1.34 -13.29 -30.81
CA PHE A 258 -1.64 -14.71 -30.69
C PHE A 258 -3.07 -14.92 -30.20
N LYS A 259 -3.81 -15.75 -30.93
CA LYS A 259 -5.10 -16.27 -30.51
C LYS A 259 -5.16 -17.76 -30.82
N GLY A 260 -5.23 -18.59 -29.78
CA GLY A 260 -5.25 -20.03 -29.96
C GLY A 260 -5.08 -20.81 -28.67
N LYS A 261 -4.93 -22.13 -28.82
CA LYS A 261 -4.77 -23.09 -27.74
C LYS A 261 -3.44 -23.81 -27.90
N THR A 262 -2.64 -23.91 -26.85
CA THR A 262 -1.33 -24.60 -26.92
C THR A 262 -1.04 -25.45 -25.67
N THR A 263 -0.38 -26.59 -25.89
CA THR A 263 0.17 -27.48 -24.85
C THR A 263 1.70 -27.48 -24.82
N PHE A 264 2.33 -27.15 -25.93
CA PHE A 264 3.75 -26.88 -26.19
C PHE A 264 3.78 -26.73 -27.71
N ASN A 265 4.29 -25.62 -28.28
CA ASN A 265 4.76 -25.54 -29.69
C ASN A 265 4.81 -24.11 -30.26
N TYR A 266 4.42 -23.05 -29.56
CA TYR A 266 4.44 -21.75 -30.23
C TYR A 266 5.79 -21.05 -30.04
N MET A 267 6.55 -20.90 -31.13
CA MET A 267 7.84 -20.23 -31.13
C MET A 267 7.76 -18.95 -31.96
N ILE A 268 8.16 -17.84 -31.36
CA ILE A 268 8.50 -16.60 -32.05
C ILE A 268 10.02 -16.56 -32.10
N HIS A 269 10.56 -16.69 -33.30
CA HIS A 269 11.98 -16.54 -33.55
C HIS A 269 12.23 -15.12 -34.04
N PHE A 270 12.91 -14.33 -33.22
CA PHE A 270 13.46 -13.06 -33.66
C PHE A 270 14.78 -13.35 -34.36
N THR A 271 14.86 -12.99 -35.65
CA THR A 271 16.06 -13.11 -36.50
C THR A 271 16.61 -11.73 -36.78
N PRO A 272 17.41 -11.16 -35.88
CA PRO A 272 17.71 -9.77 -35.97
C PRO A 272 19.12 -9.65 -36.53
N ASN A 273 19.22 -9.20 -37.78
CA ASN A 273 20.55 -9.08 -38.38
C ASN A 273 21.46 -8.11 -37.60
N GLU A 274 20.96 -7.23 -36.70
CA GLU A 274 21.80 -6.20 -36.04
C GLU A 274 21.47 -5.80 -34.56
N LEU A 275 20.62 -6.51 -33.81
CA LEU A 275 19.92 -5.85 -32.69
C LEU A 275 20.64 -5.69 -31.35
N ILE A 276 21.69 -6.47 -31.04
CA ILE A 276 22.50 -6.24 -29.82
C ILE A 276 23.96 -6.16 -30.21
N LYS A 277 24.41 -4.95 -30.53
CA LYS A 277 25.75 -4.67 -31.06
C LYS A 277 26.84 -4.85 -29.99
N ASP A 278 26.55 -4.46 -28.75
CA ASP A 278 27.48 -4.69 -27.63
C ASP A 278 27.08 -5.93 -26.84
N LYS A 279 27.89 -6.98 -26.94
CA LYS A 279 27.69 -8.21 -26.16
C LYS A 279 28.25 -8.11 -24.74
N SER A 280 28.99 -7.05 -24.41
CA SER A 280 29.56 -6.85 -23.07
C SER A 280 28.50 -6.64 -21.99
N ILE A 281 27.26 -6.31 -22.38
CA ILE A 281 26.13 -6.16 -21.44
C ILE A 281 25.79 -7.47 -20.72
N PHE A 282 26.15 -8.62 -21.31
CA PHE A 282 25.80 -9.94 -20.79
C PHE A 282 26.85 -10.56 -19.86
N ASN A 283 27.93 -9.85 -19.56
CA ASN A 283 28.90 -10.32 -18.58
C ASN A 283 28.40 -10.12 -17.14
N SER A 284 29.03 -10.81 -16.18
CA SER A 284 28.62 -10.78 -14.76
C SER A 284 28.65 -9.39 -14.10
N GLN A 285 29.41 -8.44 -14.63
CA GLN A 285 29.53 -7.08 -14.07
C GLN A 285 28.46 -6.12 -14.63
N ASN A 286 28.01 -6.35 -15.86
CA ASN A 286 27.09 -5.45 -16.56
C ASN A 286 25.65 -5.97 -16.56
N ILE A 287 25.43 -7.28 -16.51
CA ILE A 287 24.10 -7.89 -16.64
C ILE A 287 23.10 -7.34 -15.60
N THR A 288 23.57 -7.04 -14.39
CA THR A 288 22.76 -6.49 -13.29
C THR A 288 22.29 -5.06 -13.53
N LYS A 289 22.85 -4.36 -14.54
CA LYS A 289 22.56 -2.96 -14.88
C LYS A 289 21.54 -2.82 -16.00
N TYR A 290 21.03 -3.92 -16.55
CA TYR A 290 20.12 -3.91 -17.70
C TYR A 290 18.86 -4.72 -17.40
N GLN A 291 17.81 -4.41 -18.15
CA GLN A 291 16.50 -5.04 -18.05
C GLN A 291 15.91 -5.25 -19.45
N LEU A 292 15.25 -6.40 -19.66
CA LEU A 292 14.40 -6.66 -20.82
C LEU A 292 13.02 -6.05 -20.54
N LYS A 293 12.50 -5.26 -21.48
CA LYS A 293 11.13 -4.74 -21.47
C LYS A 293 10.39 -5.12 -22.74
N PHE A 294 9.07 -5.21 -22.63
CA PHE A 294 8.15 -5.35 -23.77
C PHE A 294 6.73 -4.98 -23.34
N GLU A 295 5.87 -4.77 -24.31
CA GLU A 295 4.47 -4.45 -24.09
C GLU A 295 3.63 -5.71 -24.33
N ILE A 296 2.64 -5.92 -23.47
CA ILE A 296 1.68 -7.03 -23.56
C ILE A 296 0.26 -6.54 -23.33
N LEU A 297 -0.69 -7.07 -24.10
CA LEU A 297 -2.12 -6.92 -23.90
C LEU A 297 -2.76 -8.30 -23.87
N THR A 298 -3.72 -8.54 -23.00
CA THR A 298 -4.45 -9.81 -22.86
C THR A 298 -5.94 -9.54 -22.97
N PHE A 299 -6.64 -10.39 -23.73
CA PHE A 299 -8.10 -10.32 -23.84
C PHE A 299 -8.83 -11.16 -22.79
N GLN A 300 -8.10 -12.09 -22.17
CA GLN A 300 -8.57 -12.95 -21.10
C GLN A 300 -7.40 -13.30 -20.15
N PRO A 301 -7.68 -13.56 -18.86
CA PRO A 301 -6.68 -14.06 -17.93
C PRO A 301 -6.11 -15.40 -18.39
N TYR A 302 -4.81 -15.62 -18.18
CA TYR A 302 -4.18 -16.93 -18.30
C TYR A 302 -3.41 -17.28 -17.04
N GLY A 303 -3.43 -18.56 -16.64
CA GLY A 303 -2.79 -19.03 -15.40
C GLY A 303 -1.95 -20.28 -15.56
N LYS A 304 -2.05 -20.98 -16.70
CA LYS A 304 -1.28 -22.21 -16.96
C LYS A 304 -0.13 -21.97 -17.95
N THR A 305 -0.27 -20.91 -18.74
CA THR A 305 0.67 -20.47 -19.76
C THR A 305 1.80 -19.64 -19.17
N PHE A 306 3.01 -19.86 -19.66
CA PHE A 306 4.18 -19.07 -19.36
C PHE A 306 5.08 -18.90 -20.58
N PHE A 307 5.97 -17.91 -20.52
CA PHE A 307 6.87 -17.57 -21.61
C PHE A 307 8.26 -18.09 -21.28
N SER A 308 8.78 -18.95 -22.14
CA SER A 308 10.21 -19.31 -22.15
C SER A 308 10.93 -18.35 -23.08
N ILE A 309 11.62 -17.38 -22.48
CA ILE A 309 12.32 -16.31 -23.18
C ILE A 309 13.81 -16.67 -23.20
N SER A 310 14.37 -16.82 -24.39
CA SER A 310 15.70 -17.40 -24.58
C SER A 310 16.60 -16.54 -25.44
N PHE A 311 17.84 -16.34 -24.99
CA PHE A 311 18.91 -15.78 -25.82
C PHE A 311 19.72 -16.90 -26.47
N ALA A 312 19.95 -16.80 -27.77
CA ALA A 312 20.78 -17.76 -28.48
C ALA A 312 22.24 -17.63 -28.05
N ALA A 313 22.84 -18.73 -27.57
CA ALA A 313 24.20 -18.73 -27.04
C ALA A 313 24.89 -20.09 -27.21
N SER A 314 26.19 -20.15 -26.97
CA SER A 314 27.02 -21.37 -26.99
C SER A 314 27.61 -21.65 -25.60
N PRO A 315 27.58 -22.90 -25.10
CA PRO A 315 27.22 -24.14 -25.79
C PRO A 315 25.70 -24.42 -25.88
N ALA A 316 24.88 -23.64 -25.17
CA ALA A 316 23.42 -23.77 -25.19
C ALA A 316 22.75 -22.39 -25.06
N ASN A 317 21.49 -22.31 -25.48
CA ASN A 317 20.67 -21.12 -25.27
C ASN A 317 20.51 -20.83 -23.78
N VAL A 318 20.54 -19.55 -23.40
CA VAL A 318 20.25 -19.11 -22.03
C VAL A 318 18.77 -18.81 -21.93
N VAL A 319 18.08 -19.47 -20.99
CA VAL A 319 16.62 -19.49 -20.92
C VAL A 319 16.14 -18.96 -19.58
N TYR A 320 15.18 -18.05 -19.60
CA TYR A 320 14.39 -17.64 -18.45
C TYR A 320 12.92 -18.02 -18.65
N LEU A 321 12.26 -18.44 -17.58
CA LEU A 321 10.85 -18.80 -17.60
C LEU A 321 10.04 -17.71 -16.88
N TRP A 322 9.40 -16.83 -17.65
CA TRP A 322 8.50 -15.81 -17.10
C TRP A 322 7.11 -16.42 -16.86
N LYS A 323 6.76 -16.59 -15.58
CA LYS A 323 5.54 -17.27 -15.09
C LYS A 323 4.64 -16.33 -14.28
N PRO A 324 3.97 -15.35 -14.89
CA PRO A 324 3.22 -14.31 -14.16
C PRO A 324 1.85 -14.75 -13.60
N ALA A 325 1.61 -16.05 -13.40
CA ALA A 325 0.26 -16.61 -13.24
C ALA A 325 -0.44 -16.32 -11.90
N PRO A 326 -1.77 -16.02 -11.90
CA PRO A 326 -2.58 -15.66 -13.07
C PRO A 326 -2.22 -14.24 -13.56
N PHE A 327 -2.13 -14.07 -14.88
CA PHE A 327 -1.82 -12.78 -15.50
C PHE A 327 -3.00 -12.26 -16.31
N ASP A 328 -3.37 -11.00 -16.03
CA ASP A 328 -4.41 -10.29 -16.77
C ASP A 328 -4.07 -8.79 -16.85
N THR A 329 -4.10 -8.28 -18.07
CA THR A 329 -3.93 -6.86 -18.38
C THR A 329 -5.24 -6.10 -18.40
N GLN A 330 -6.39 -6.79 -18.32
CA GLN A 330 -7.73 -6.21 -18.40
C GLN A 330 -7.98 -5.48 -19.72
N LYS A 331 -7.46 -6.03 -20.82
CA LYS A 331 -7.59 -5.48 -22.20
C LYS A 331 -6.90 -4.13 -22.41
N GLU A 332 -5.91 -3.82 -21.59
CA GLU A 332 -5.06 -2.65 -21.75
C GLU A 332 -3.62 -3.11 -22.02
N TRP A 333 -2.88 -2.38 -22.86
CA TRP A 333 -1.45 -2.62 -22.99
C TRP A 333 -0.74 -2.30 -21.67
N LYS A 334 0.21 -3.15 -21.29
CA LYS A 334 1.06 -2.96 -20.11
C LYS A 334 2.52 -3.21 -20.46
N THR A 335 3.43 -2.44 -19.86
CA THR A 335 4.87 -2.71 -19.94
C THR A 335 5.24 -3.78 -18.92
N VAL A 336 5.91 -4.82 -19.39
CA VAL A 336 6.58 -5.83 -18.56
C VAL A 336 8.05 -5.49 -18.51
N THR A 337 8.63 -5.58 -17.30
CA THR A 337 10.05 -5.34 -17.04
C THR A 337 10.63 -6.55 -16.32
N ILE A 338 11.73 -7.10 -16.86
CA ILE A 338 12.43 -8.26 -16.32
C ILE A 338 13.93 -7.95 -16.28
N ASP A 339 14.52 -8.00 -15.10
CA ASP A 339 15.96 -7.77 -14.95
C ASP A 339 16.77 -8.84 -15.71
N LEU A 340 17.81 -8.42 -16.43
CA LEU A 340 18.58 -9.35 -17.28
C LEU A 340 19.41 -10.36 -16.49
N ASP A 341 19.69 -10.12 -15.21
CA ASP A 341 20.38 -11.05 -14.31
C ASP A 341 19.51 -12.24 -13.88
N ASN A 342 18.24 -12.29 -14.30
CA ASN A 342 17.43 -13.51 -14.25
C ASN A 342 17.88 -14.60 -15.25
N TRP A 343 18.70 -14.24 -16.24
CA TRP A 343 19.31 -15.18 -17.18
C TRP A 343 20.75 -15.48 -16.76
N ASP A 344 21.09 -16.76 -16.63
CA ASP A 344 22.44 -17.18 -16.28
C ASP A 344 23.34 -17.31 -17.51
N PHE A 345 24.14 -16.27 -17.76
CA PHE A 345 25.13 -16.24 -18.83
C PHE A 345 26.51 -16.79 -18.41
N SER A 346 26.70 -17.27 -17.17
CA SER A 346 28.02 -17.62 -16.62
C SER A 346 28.77 -18.73 -17.37
N SER A 347 28.03 -19.64 -18.02
CA SER A 347 28.57 -20.75 -18.80
C SER A 347 28.69 -20.45 -20.30
N THR A 348 28.32 -19.23 -20.72
CA THR A 348 28.30 -18.87 -22.14
C THR A 348 29.68 -18.45 -22.64
N THR A 349 30.01 -18.91 -23.85
CA THR A 349 31.25 -18.54 -24.56
C THR A 349 30.98 -17.51 -25.65
N THR A 350 29.80 -17.57 -26.27
CA THR A 350 29.34 -16.62 -27.28
C THR A 350 27.85 -16.37 -27.13
N ILE A 351 27.42 -15.16 -27.50
CA ILE A 351 26.02 -14.76 -27.52
C ILE A 351 25.69 -14.31 -28.95
N ASN A 352 24.73 -15.00 -29.55
CA ASN A 352 24.25 -14.73 -30.89
C ASN A 352 23.26 -13.55 -30.89
N ASN A 353 22.79 -13.15 -32.08
CA ASN A 353 21.80 -12.07 -32.19
C ASN A 353 20.36 -12.55 -32.02
N ASN A 354 20.12 -13.86 -32.01
CA ASN A 354 18.76 -14.39 -31.97
C ASN A 354 18.19 -14.42 -30.56
N MET A 355 16.91 -14.08 -30.45
CA MET A 355 16.10 -14.29 -29.26
C MET A 355 14.86 -15.09 -29.64
N TYR A 356 14.44 -15.97 -28.74
CA TYR A 356 13.29 -16.85 -28.93
C TYR A 356 12.30 -16.63 -27.81
N ILE A 357 11.02 -16.62 -28.16
CA ILE A 357 9.92 -16.70 -27.20
C ILE A 357 9.14 -17.96 -27.49
N ASN A 358 9.08 -18.87 -26.52
CA ASN A 358 8.27 -20.07 -26.60
C ASN A 358 7.10 -19.96 -25.62
N LEU A 359 5.87 -20.05 -26.12
CA LEU A 359 4.69 -20.20 -25.27
C LEU A 359 4.57 -21.66 -24.84
N GLN A 360 4.65 -21.88 -23.55
CA GLN A 360 4.53 -23.20 -22.94
C GLN A 360 3.35 -23.17 -21.97
N SER A 361 2.67 -24.31 -21.84
CA SER A 361 1.59 -24.45 -20.87
C SER A 361 1.66 -25.82 -20.21
N THR A 362 1.34 -25.88 -18.92
CA THR A 362 1.28 -27.16 -18.18
C THR A 362 0.10 -28.03 -18.63
N THR A 363 -0.98 -27.40 -19.11
CA THR A 363 -2.16 -28.05 -19.70
C THR A 363 -2.75 -27.17 -20.80
N ALA A 364 -3.56 -27.72 -21.69
CA ALA A 364 -4.15 -26.92 -22.78
C ALA A 364 -4.98 -25.74 -22.22
N GLU A 365 -4.64 -24.52 -22.60
CA GLU A 365 -5.29 -23.27 -22.18
C GLU A 365 -5.52 -22.40 -23.42
N ASP A 366 -6.69 -21.76 -23.50
CA ASP A 366 -6.98 -20.79 -24.55
C ASP A 366 -6.28 -19.48 -24.21
N GLN A 367 -5.61 -18.89 -25.20
CA GLN A 367 -4.83 -17.67 -25.04
C GLN A 367 -5.23 -16.69 -26.13
N ASP A 368 -5.31 -15.41 -25.75
CA ASP A 368 -5.58 -14.31 -26.65
C ASP A 368 -4.83 -13.09 -26.11
N PHE A 369 -3.67 -12.80 -26.71
CA PHE A 369 -2.79 -11.73 -26.25
C PHE A 369 -1.99 -11.10 -27.40
N CYS A 370 -1.58 -9.87 -27.20
CA CYS A 370 -0.72 -9.12 -28.10
C CYS A 370 0.65 -8.86 -27.45
N LEU A 371 1.71 -8.77 -28.25
CA LEU A 371 3.05 -8.39 -27.82
C LEU A 371 3.62 -7.31 -28.74
N ASP A 372 4.42 -6.41 -28.18
CA ASP A 372 5.11 -5.39 -28.95
C ASP A 372 6.38 -4.87 -28.25
N ASN A 373 7.22 -4.12 -28.98
CA ASN A 373 8.30 -3.27 -28.49
C ASN A 373 9.30 -3.96 -27.51
N PHE A 374 9.70 -5.19 -27.81
CA PHE A 374 10.77 -5.86 -27.08
C PHE A 374 12.07 -5.05 -27.15
N ARG A 375 12.71 -4.84 -26.01
CA ARG A 375 13.90 -4.01 -25.88
C ARG A 375 14.73 -4.36 -24.64
N ILE A 376 16.04 -4.14 -24.71
CA ILE A 376 16.92 -4.12 -23.55
C ILE A 376 17.35 -2.69 -23.30
N VAL A 377 17.12 -2.22 -22.08
CA VAL A 377 17.45 -0.86 -21.64
C VAL A 377 18.25 -0.91 -20.33
N PRO A 378 19.02 0.13 -19.99
CA PRO A 378 19.64 0.26 -18.68
C PRO A 378 18.57 0.33 -17.57
N LYS A 379 18.93 -0.12 -16.36
CA LYS A 379 18.19 0.18 -15.13
C LYS A 379 18.40 1.66 -14.76
N ASP A 380 17.41 2.23 -14.07
CA ASP A 380 17.46 3.62 -13.58
C ASP A 380 18.01 3.74 -12.17
#